data_AF-A0A2S2NGF8-F1
#
_entry.id   AF-A0A2S2NGF8-F1
#
_cell.length_a   1.000
_cell.length_b   1.000
_cell.length_c   1.000
_cell.angle_alpha   90.00
_cell.angle_beta   90.00
_cell.angle_gamma   90.00
#
_symmetry.space_group_name_H-M   'P 1'
#
loop_
_entity.id
_entity.type
_entity.pdbx_description
1 polymer ?
#
loop_
_entity_poly.entity_id
_entity_poly.type
_entity_poly.pdbx_seq_one_letter_code
_entity_poly.pdbx_strand_id
1 'polypeptide(L)'
;MPNTGCYMLAEDFVNNKFSILAYYENNILTKLSVSTYNGEKYELLSGGSVTVNGKDADFPLINDNLKTWKDVYYFEIDIAVGVSIKCTLDFNIIQVFINGYYYGQLHGLLGSMYQEPKFDFKLPNGELSDDMASFLSAYKQTGNTEPTNIDLLQTDQSLCSSLFSGKSSLKPFFQAISPTAYRTICNQIVSSATSEQDSLDKACLVAKAFVSRARQNFMSNCDIPDMCITTSIHERTINATTNVQISEPNDVADVMILFEETAEIEQTFSKILNPFIKKLTSNFNKKGINDVKFILVGYSGKCTDSEVHMYTTDDDNGYTQIMSNMPEFTSDAQTTTTDDDAETSSLQSQLIHSFKKVMGQNSKDKAYKLSADYPYRANAIKVVLSVAQSLYDAQSPVIGVSQYTFNYVTSSYTQQGIYFYLIAPINLSDNSDDGIFGASGVNTIYTLSSPDGKSSDYEYTYNKSLETDLVLMTSGTMYDSQIFTQTSNSQLNILLNSICKTIVGMSVSDSVVEKSCSSSLYNGVMPYAKCVVVMN
;
A
#
# COMPACT_ATOMS: atom_id res chain seq x y z
N MET A 1 -14.44 29.46 -0.27
CA MET A 1 -14.05 28.36 -1.16
C MET A 1 -13.20 28.89 -2.30
N PRO A 2 -12.19 28.13 -2.78
CA PRO A 2 -11.26 28.55 -3.82
C PRO A 2 -11.86 28.66 -5.23
N ASN A 3 -13.03 28.08 -5.53
CA ASN A 3 -13.59 28.09 -6.89
C ASN A 3 -12.64 27.46 -7.93
N THR A 4 -12.59 27.96 -9.16
CA THR A 4 -11.73 27.42 -10.24
C THR A 4 -10.47 28.26 -10.39
N GLY A 5 -9.30 27.63 -10.28
CA GLY A 5 -8.01 28.32 -10.41
C GLY A 5 -6.84 27.59 -9.77
N CYS A 6 -5.67 28.20 -9.83
CA CYS A 6 -4.44 27.74 -9.19
C CYS A 6 -4.11 28.63 -7.99
N TYR A 7 -3.81 28.02 -6.85
CA TYR A 7 -3.57 28.70 -5.58
C TYR A 7 -2.25 28.24 -4.96
N MET A 8 -1.53 29.16 -4.33
CA MET A 8 -0.32 28.86 -3.56
C MET A 8 -0.68 28.22 -2.22
N LEU A 9 -0.40 26.93 -2.08
CA LEU A 9 -0.66 26.17 -0.86
C LEU A 9 0.41 26.41 0.20
N ALA A 10 1.69 26.38 -0.20
CA ALA A 10 2.83 26.70 0.65
C ALA A 10 4.06 27.04 -0.21
N GLU A 11 4.85 28.01 0.20
CA GLU A 11 6.12 28.41 -0.43
C GLU A 11 7.12 28.81 0.65
N ASP A 12 8.36 28.36 0.51
CA ASP A 12 9.49 28.91 1.27
C ASP A 12 9.83 30.31 0.72
N PHE A 13 9.22 31.35 1.28
CA PHE A 13 9.39 32.71 0.81
C PHE A 13 10.75 33.32 1.18
N VAL A 14 11.53 32.65 2.04
CA VAL A 14 12.83 33.14 2.51
C VAL A 14 13.94 32.70 1.56
N ASN A 15 14.00 31.40 1.24
CA ASN A 15 15.08 30.83 0.44
C ASN A 15 14.61 30.29 -0.92
N ASN A 16 13.30 30.32 -1.21
CA ASN A 16 12.70 29.79 -2.45
C ASN A 16 13.06 28.32 -2.71
N LYS A 17 13.18 27.50 -1.66
CA LYS A 17 13.53 26.07 -1.81
C LYS A 17 12.45 25.26 -2.49
N PHE A 18 11.19 25.56 -2.22
CA PHE A 18 10.05 24.91 -2.86
C PHE A 18 8.81 25.79 -2.88
N SER A 19 7.89 25.46 -3.78
CA SER A 19 6.50 25.93 -3.78
C SER A 19 5.55 24.76 -4.06
N ILE A 20 4.37 24.80 -3.45
CA ILE A 20 3.29 23.84 -3.61
C ILE A 20 2.07 24.60 -4.12
N LEU A 21 1.60 24.23 -5.30
CA LEU A 21 0.42 24.79 -5.96
C LEU A 21 -0.73 23.79 -5.95
N ALA A 22 -1.93 24.29 -5.67
CA ALA A 22 -3.17 23.54 -5.70
C ALA A 22 -4.08 24.03 -6.83
N TYR A 23 -4.56 23.10 -7.65
CA TYR A 23 -5.41 23.39 -8.81
C TYR A 23 -6.83 22.91 -8.51
N TYR A 24 -7.77 23.84 -8.56
CA TYR A 24 -9.18 23.58 -8.31
C TYR A 24 -10.01 23.77 -9.57
N GLU A 25 -11.01 22.91 -9.75
CA GLU A 25 -12.08 23.04 -10.72
C GLU A 25 -13.42 22.91 -10.00
N ASN A 26 -14.25 23.96 -10.06
CA ASN A 26 -15.54 24.00 -9.37
C ASN A 26 -15.45 23.60 -7.87
N ASN A 27 -14.40 24.07 -7.18
CA ASN A 27 -14.07 23.74 -5.78
C ASN A 27 -13.55 22.32 -5.52
N ILE A 28 -13.35 21.50 -6.55
CA ILE A 28 -12.75 20.18 -6.45
C ILE A 28 -11.26 20.32 -6.72
N LEU A 29 -10.42 19.83 -5.81
CA LEU A 29 -8.98 19.78 -6.01
C LEU A 29 -8.65 18.70 -7.04
N THR A 30 -8.05 19.07 -8.17
CA THR A 30 -7.78 18.15 -9.28
C THR A 30 -6.30 17.80 -9.41
N LYS A 31 -5.41 18.69 -8.94
CA LYS A 31 -3.96 18.50 -9.03
C LYS A 31 -3.21 19.25 -7.93
N LEU A 32 -2.13 18.66 -7.45
CA LEU A 32 -1.06 19.37 -6.74
C LEU A 32 0.17 19.45 -7.62
N SER A 33 0.91 20.55 -7.56
CA SER A 33 2.22 20.67 -8.19
C SER A 33 3.24 21.18 -7.19
N VAL A 34 4.36 20.49 -7.06
CA VAL A 34 5.51 20.92 -6.26
C VAL A 34 6.62 21.32 -7.22
N SER A 35 7.19 22.51 -7.03
CA SER A 35 8.39 22.95 -7.76
C SER A 35 9.50 23.22 -6.76
N THR A 36 10.73 22.82 -7.08
CA THR A 36 11.90 22.97 -6.20
C THR A 36 12.97 23.88 -6.83
N TYR A 37 13.86 24.42 -5.99
CA TYR A 37 14.90 25.38 -6.40
C TYR A 37 15.89 24.85 -7.45
N ASN A 38 16.04 23.52 -7.55
CA ASN A 38 16.86 22.84 -8.55
C ASN A 38 16.17 22.70 -9.91
N GLY A 39 14.95 23.23 -10.07
CA GLY A 39 14.18 23.21 -11.32
C GLY A 39 13.36 21.93 -11.52
N GLU A 40 13.34 21.01 -10.57
CA GLU A 40 12.46 19.84 -10.63
C GLU A 40 11.01 20.23 -10.36
N LYS A 41 10.10 19.58 -11.07
CA LYS A 41 8.67 19.75 -10.95
C LYS A 41 7.98 18.41 -10.79
N TYR A 42 7.17 18.30 -9.77
CA TYR A 42 6.36 17.14 -9.44
C TYR A 42 4.89 17.52 -9.59
N GLU A 43 4.08 16.69 -10.24
CA GLU A 43 2.62 16.87 -10.30
C GLU A 43 1.92 15.61 -9.83
N LEU A 44 0.95 15.76 -8.91
CA LEU A 44 0.17 14.67 -8.32
C LEU A 44 -1.28 14.82 -8.76
N LEU A 45 -1.86 13.73 -9.25
CA LEU A 45 -3.24 13.66 -9.74
C LEU A 45 -4.02 12.51 -9.06
N SER A 46 -5.34 12.55 -9.19
CA SER A 46 -6.22 11.46 -8.77
C SER A 46 -5.89 10.14 -9.49
N GLY A 47 -6.28 9.01 -8.90
CA GLY A 47 -5.89 7.66 -9.32
C GLY A 47 -4.49 7.23 -8.84
N GLY A 48 -3.77 8.13 -8.17
CA GLY A 48 -2.37 7.93 -7.81
C GLY A 48 -1.50 7.98 -9.05
N SER A 49 -1.54 9.09 -9.79
CA SER A 49 -0.64 9.38 -10.89
C SER A 49 0.31 10.50 -10.47
N VAL A 50 1.60 10.31 -10.76
CA VAL A 50 2.67 11.29 -10.48
C VAL A 50 3.41 11.56 -11.77
N THR A 51 3.70 12.83 -12.07
CA THR A 51 4.64 13.20 -13.13
C THR A 51 5.87 13.88 -12.53
N VAL A 52 7.03 13.58 -13.10
CA VAL A 52 8.32 14.19 -12.78
C VAL A 52 8.84 14.87 -14.02
N ASN A 53 8.98 16.19 -13.96
CA ASN A 53 9.42 17.04 -15.07
C ASN A 53 8.59 16.82 -16.36
N GLY A 54 7.28 16.60 -16.20
CA GLY A 54 6.33 16.40 -17.29
C GLY A 54 6.31 14.99 -17.90
N LYS A 55 6.98 14.01 -17.28
CA LYS A 55 6.91 12.59 -17.65
C LYS A 55 6.21 11.81 -16.56
N ASP A 56 5.34 10.87 -16.94
CA ASP A 56 4.71 9.96 -15.99
C ASP A 56 5.78 9.16 -15.24
N ALA A 57 5.57 9.01 -13.93
CA ALA A 57 6.41 8.23 -13.05
C ALA A 57 5.66 7.01 -12.56
N ASP A 58 6.25 5.85 -12.82
CA ASP A 58 5.80 4.60 -12.23
C ASP A 58 6.27 4.50 -10.77
N PHE A 59 5.46 3.85 -9.95
CA PHE A 59 5.84 3.47 -8.59
C PHE A 59 6.59 2.12 -8.54
N PRO A 60 7.53 1.97 -7.60
CA PRO A 60 8.19 3.06 -6.88
C PRO A 60 9.12 3.85 -7.83
N LEU A 61 9.37 5.12 -7.54
CA LEU A 61 10.47 5.87 -8.15
C LEU A 61 11.32 6.47 -7.03
N ILE A 62 12.56 6.01 -6.92
CA ILE A 62 13.49 6.36 -5.84
C ILE A 62 14.79 6.87 -6.45
N ASN A 63 15.17 8.08 -6.06
CA ASN A 63 16.46 8.70 -6.34
C ASN A 63 16.84 9.67 -5.20
N ASP A 64 17.97 10.35 -5.32
CA ASP A 64 18.49 11.26 -4.30
C ASP A 64 17.53 12.42 -3.94
N ASN A 65 16.71 12.88 -4.90
CA ASN A 65 15.82 14.03 -4.72
C ASN A 65 14.38 13.64 -4.39
N LEU A 66 13.97 12.44 -4.79
CA LEU A 66 12.59 12.00 -4.83
C LEU A 66 12.47 10.54 -4.38
N LYS A 67 11.56 10.28 -3.46
CA LYS A 67 11.03 8.94 -3.20
C LYS A 67 9.53 8.99 -3.39
N THR A 68 8.98 8.16 -4.25
CA THR A 68 7.53 8.06 -4.41
C THR A 68 7.11 6.62 -4.54
N TRP A 69 6.05 6.27 -3.83
CA TRP A 69 5.55 4.89 -3.77
C TRP A 69 4.03 4.87 -3.66
N LYS A 70 3.48 3.70 -3.95
CA LYS A 70 2.05 3.41 -3.88
C LYS A 70 1.79 2.31 -2.86
N ASP A 71 0.72 2.51 -2.11
CA ASP A 71 0.09 1.55 -1.21
C ASP A 71 -1.31 1.23 -1.78
N VAL A 72 -2.10 0.44 -1.07
CA VAL A 72 -3.40 -0.06 -1.51
C VAL A 72 -4.40 1.07 -1.82
N TYR A 73 -4.51 2.07 -0.93
CA TYR A 73 -5.46 3.19 -1.07
C TYR A 73 -4.79 4.57 -1.03
N TYR A 74 -3.46 4.60 -1.03
CA TYR A 74 -2.68 5.83 -0.90
C TYR A 74 -1.50 5.80 -1.86
N PHE A 75 -1.00 6.98 -2.18
CA PHE A 75 0.30 7.19 -2.80
C PHE A 75 0.98 8.36 -2.11
N GLU A 76 2.30 8.33 -2.10
CA GLU A 76 3.11 9.25 -1.31
C GLU A 76 4.32 9.69 -2.11
N ILE A 77 4.72 10.94 -1.88
CA ILE A 77 5.92 11.54 -2.42
C ILE A 77 6.69 12.18 -1.28
N ASP A 78 7.96 11.83 -1.15
CA ASP A 78 8.94 12.45 -0.27
C ASP A 78 9.99 13.13 -1.14
N ILE A 79 10.16 14.42 -0.93
CA ILE A 79 11.08 15.25 -1.70
C ILE A 79 12.19 15.72 -0.75
N ALA A 80 13.44 15.62 -1.21
CA ALA A 80 14.64 15.87 -0.40
C ALA A 80 14.71 17.28 0.21
N VAL A 81 13.96 18.25 -0.33
CA VAL A 81 13.77 19.57 0.28
C VAL A 81 13.01 19.54 1.61
N GLY A 82 12.57 18.37 2.08
CA GLY A 82 11.85 18.21 3.34
C GLY A 82 10.34 18.43 3.20
N VAL A 83 9.77 18.05 2.05
CA VAL A 83 8.34 18.07 1.78
C VAL A 83 7.87 16.64 1.52
N SER A 84 6.88 16.19 2.27
CA SER A 84 6.22 14.90 2.08
C SER A 84 4.73 15.10 1.85
N ILE A 85 4.17 14.48 0.81
CA ILE A 85 2.74 14.58 0.50
C ILE A 85 2.17 13.18 0.36
N LYS A 86 1.18 12.87 1.19
CA LYS A 86 0.42 11.62 1.14
C LYS A 86 -1.01 11.88 0.70
N CYS A 87 -1.44 11.20 -0.36
CA CYS A 87 -2.75 11.37 -0.97
C CYS A 87 -3.51 10.05 -0.94
N THR A 88 -4.83 10.11 -0.70
CA THR A 88 -5.72 9.00 -1.07
C THR A 88 -5.81 8.90 -2.59
N LEU A 89 -6.05 7.69 -3.13
CA LEU A 89 -6.17 7.51 -4.59
C LEU A 89 -7.33 8.31 -5.20
N ASP A 90 -8.42 8.53 -4.46
CA ASP A 90 -9.53 9.38 -4.87
C ASP A 90 -9.27 10.89 -4.71
N PHE A 91 -8.08 11.26 -4.21
CA PHE A 91 -7.63 12.63 -3.98
C PHE A 91 -8.48 13.47 -3.01
N ASN A 92 -9.33 12.81 -2.21
CA ASN A 92 -10.21 13.46 -1.24
C ASN A 92 -9.51 13.85 0.07
N ILE A 93 -8.47 13.11 0.47
CA ILE A 93 -7.69 13.39 1.68
C ILE A 93 -6.23 13.51 1.29
N ILE A 94 -5.67 14.69 1.53
CA ILE A 94 -4.27 14.99 1.27
C ILE A 94 -3.62 15.50 2.55
N GLN A 95 -2.44 14.96 2.82
CA GLN A 95 -1.65 15.27 3.99
C GLN A 95 -0.33 15.84 3.50
N VAL A 96 -0.07 17.09 3.84
CA VAL A 96 1.19 17.78 3.52
C VAL A 96 1.99 17.89 4.80
N PHE A 97 3.20 17.34 4.78
CA PHE A 97 4.18 17.47 5.85
C PHE A 97 5.36 18.29 5.33
N ILE A 98 5.73 19.30 6.11
CA ILE A 98 6.86 20.17 5.80
C ILE A 98 7.80 20.13 7.01
N ASN A 99 9.09 19.97 6.73
CA ASN A 99 10.12 19.87 7.76
C ASN A 99 10.14 21.11 8.67
N GLY A 100 10.37 20.91 9.97
CA GLY A 100 10.43 21.98 10.96
C GLY A 100 11.50 23.06 10.69
N TYR A 101 12.48 22.77 9.84
CA TYR A 101 13.43 23.75 9.29
C TYR A 101 12.72 25.01 8.75
N TYR A 102 11.53 24.86 8.16
CA TYR A 102 10.76 25.96 7.56
C TYR A 102 9.85 26.72 8.55
N TYR A 103 10.04 26.53 9.86
CA TYR A 103 9.28 27.25 10.87
C TYR A 103 9.34 28.76 10.65
N GLY A 104 8.18 29.40 10.47
CA GLY A 104 8.06 30.84 10.21
C GLY A 104 8.58 31.31 8.85
N GLN A 105 8.94 30.40 7.95
CA GLN A 105 9.50 30.69 6.61
C GLN A 105 8.53 30.39 5.48
N LEU A 106 7.28 30.03 5.80
CA LEU A 106 6.26 29.73 4.79
C LEU A 106 5.28 30.89 4.57
N HIS A 107 4.84 31.03 3.33
CA HIS A 107 3.61 31.75 2.96
C HIS A 107 2.72 30.82 2.11
N GLY A 108 1.40 30.97 2.20
CA GLY A 108 0.45 30.15 1.44
C GLY A 108 -0.83 29.87 2.21
N LEU A 109 -1.75 29.14 1.58
CA LEU A 109 -3.04 28.76 2.17
C LEU A 109 -2.94 27.83 3.38
N LEU A 110 -1.80 27.14 3.58
CA LEU A 110 -1.52 26.36 4.79
C LEU A 110 -0.93 27.22 5.94
N GLY A 111 -0.90 28.54 5.78
CA GLY A 111 -0.38 29.48 6.78
C GLY A 111 1.14 29.56 6.77
N SER A 112 1.70 30.13 7.83
CA SER A 112 3.13 30.49 7.90
C SER A 112 3.97 29.63 8.86
N MET A 113 3.39 28.56 9.41
CA MET A 113 4.04 27.66 10.38
C MET A 113 4.60 28.33 11.65
N TYR A 114 4.08 29.50 12.08
CA TYR A 114 4.48 30.10 13.37
C TYR A 114 3.93 29.35 14.59
N GLN A 115 3.08 28.33 14.39
CA GLN A 115 2.33 27.64 15.44
C GLN A 115 1.42 28.55 16.28
N GLU A 116 1.09 29.73 15.73
CA GLU A 116 0.19 30.70 16.33
C GLU A 116 -0.96 31.00 15.36
N PRO A 117 -2.20 30.57 15.67
CA PRO A 117 -3.33 30.65 14.73
C PRO A 117 -3.65 32.06 14.21
N LYS A 118 -3.25 33.09 14.96
CA LYS A 118 -3.43 34.50 14.55
C LYS A 118 -2.68 34.83 13.25
N PHE A 119 -1.59 34.12 12.94
CA PHE A 119 -0.77 34.38 11.76
C PHE A 119 -1.13 33.48 10.56
N ASP A 120 -2.12 32.59 10.69
CA ASP A 120 -2.48 31.68 9.60
C ASP A 120 -3.10 32.43 8.40
N PHE A 121 -3.70 33.60 8.63
CA PHE A 121 -4.24 34.48 7.58
C PHE A 121 -3.31 35.60 7.14
N LYS A 122 -2.01 35.42 7.32
CA LYS A 122 -0.99 36.37 6.83
C LYS A 122 -0.98 36.38 5.30
N LEU A 123 -1.07 37.57 4.72
CA LEU A 123 -1.02 37.85 3.30
C LEU A 123 0.45 37.94 2.82
N PRO A 124 0.71 37.83 1.50
CA PRO A 124 2.06 37.95 0.94
C PRO A 124 2.76 39.28 1.27
N ASN A 125 1.99 40.36 1.46
CA ASN A 125 2.50 41.68 1.83
C ASN A 125 2.82 41.81 3.34
N GLY A 126 2.57 40.79 4.14
CA GLY A 126 2.81 40.76 5.58
C GLY A 126 1.63 41.21 6.46
N GLU A 127 0.56 41.74 5.88
CA GLU A 127 -0.66 42.11 6.59
C GLU A 127 -1.49 40.87 6.95
N LEU A 128 -2.43 41.01 7.87
CA LEU A 128 -3.39 39.95 8.21
C LEU A 128 -4.71 40.22 7.49
N SER A 129 -5.26 39.20 6.83
CA SER A 129 -6.59 39.27 6.24
C SER A 129 -7.66 39.11 7.31
N ASP A 130 -8.71 39.94 7.24
CA ASP A 130 -9.89 39.84 8.12
C ASP A 130 -10.96 38.88 7.56
N ASP A 131 -10.85 38.48 6.29
CA ASP A 131 -11.80 37.59 5.63
C ASP A 131 -11.14 36.54 4.72
N MET A 132 -11.86 35.42 4.53
CA MET A 132 -11.34 34.26 3.80
C MET A 132 -11.28 34.50 2.28
N ALA A 133 -12.16 35.33 1.71
CA ALA A 133 -12.15 35.57 0.26
C ALA A 133 -10.95 36.41 -0.15
N SER A 134 -10.64 37.48 0.59
CA SER A 134 -9.44 38.28 0.41
C SER A 134 -8.17 37.44 0.60
N PHE A 135 -8.14 36.59 1.64
CA PHE A 135 -7.03 35.67 1.88
C PHE A 135 -6.82 34.70 0.71
N LEU A 136 -7.87 34.02 0.23
CA LEU A 136 -7.79 33.12 -0.92
C LEU A 136 -7.35 33.86 -2.19
N SER A 137 -7.87 35.06 -2.42
CA SER A 137 -7.58 35.86 -3.60
C SER A 137 -6.12 36.30 -3.64
N ALA A 138 -5.53 36.62 -2.49
CA ALA A 138 -4.13 37.02 -2.41
C ALA A 138 -3.14 35.91 -2.76
N TYR A 139 -3.53 34.65 -2.60
CA TYR A 139 -2.71 33.48 -2.94
C TYR A 139 -3.07 32.84 -4.30
N LYS A 140 -4.02 33.42 -5.03
CA LYS A 140 -4.41 32.97 -6.36
C LYS A 140 -3.33 33.33 -7.39
N GLN A 141 -2.84 32.32 -8.10
CA GLN A 141 -1.83 32.47 -9.16
C GLN A 141 -2.48 32.68 -10.53
N THR A 142 -3.49 31.86 -10.85
CA THR A 142 -4.24 31.93 -12.11
C THR A 142 -5.70 31.52 -11.89
N GLY A 143 -6.60 31.93 -12.80
CA GLY A 143 -8.02 31.57 -12.77
C GLY A 143 -8.94 32.79 -12.90
N ASN A 144 -10.12 32.59 -13.49
CA ASN A 144 -11.02 33.69 -13.86
C ASN A 144 -12.19 33.86 -12.87
N THR A 145 -12.32 32.97 -11.89
CA THR A 145 -13.41 33.01 -10.92
C THR A 145 -12.91 33.50 -9.57
N GLU A 146 -13.65 34.40 -8.94
CA GLU A 146 -13.31 34.88 -7.61
C GLU A 146 -13.62 33.84 -6.53
N PRO A 147 -12.75 33.68 -5.51
CA PRO A 147 -13.06 32.93 -4.31
C PRO A 147 -14.28 33.50 -3.60
N THR A 148 -15.04 32.63 -2.96
CA THR A 148 -16.21 33.03 -2.15
C THR A 148 -15.89 32.92 -0.67
N ASN A 149 -16.34 33.91 0.10
CA ASN A 149 -16.36 33.76 1.55
C ASN A 149 -17.49 32.79 1.93
N ILE A 150 -17.24 31.90 2.90
CA ILE A 150 -18.25 30.99 3.42
C ILE A 150 -18.25 31.12 4.93
N ASP A 151 -19.33 31.70 5.44
CA ASP A 151 -19.62 31.64 6.87
C ASP A 151 -19.95 30.19 7.23
N LEU A 152 -19.14 29.62 8.12
CA LEU A 152 -19.34 28.25 8.57
C LEU A 152 -20.65 28.14 9.33
N LEU A 153 -21.47 27.17 8.93
CA LEU A 153 -22.74 26.88 9.57
C LEU A 153 -22.53 26.53 11.05
N GLN A 154 -23.15 27.32 11.93
CA GLN A 154 -23.15 27.05 13.38
C GLN A 154 -24.29 26.14 13.82
N THR A 155 -25.27 25.88 12.95
CA THR A 155 -26.38 24.97 13.24
C THR A 155 -25.91 23.52 13.20
N ASP A 156 -26.27 22.77 14.22
CA ASP A 156 -25.86 21.37 14.31
C ASP A 156 -26.68 20.45 13.40
N GLN A 157 -25.97 19.63 12.61
CA GLN A 157 -26.54 18.52 11.88
C GLN A 157 -26.52 17.27 12.78
N SER A 158 -27.59 16.47 12.74
CA SER A 158 -27.76 15.31 13.62
C SER A 158 -26.65 14.26 13.42
N LEU A 159 -26.29 13.96 12.16
CA LEU A 159 -25.22 13.04 11.80
C LEU A 159 -23.87 13.50 12.35
N CYS A 160 -23.51 14.76 12.14
CA CYS A 160 -22.26 15.34 12.61
C CYS A 160 -22.20 15.38 14.14
N SER A 161 -23.31 15.67 14.79
CA SER A 161 -23.44 15.60 16.24
C SER A 161 -23.24 14.19 16.77
N SER A 162 -23.75 13.18 16.07
CA SER A 162 -23.54 11.77 16.42
C SER A 162 -22.07 11.37 16.29
N LEU A 163 -21.45 11.63 15.12
CA LEU A 163 -20.06 11.28 14.79
C LEU A 163 -19.06 11.91 15.76
N PHE A 164 -19.30 13.13 16.22
CA PHE A 164 -18.41 13.87 17.12
C PHE A 164 -18.95 13.97 18.55
N SER A 165 -19.84 13.06 18.96
CA SER A 165 -20.38 12.98 20.33
C SER A 165 -19.49 12.21 21.29
N GLY A 166 -19.73 12.39 22.59
CA GLY A 166 -19.12 11.57 23.65
C GLY A 166 -19.53 10.09 23.68
N LYS A 167 -20.36 9.64 22.72
CA LYS A 167 -20.75 8.22 22.52
C LYS A 167 -20.14 7.61 21.25
N SER A 168 -19.51 8.42 20.41
CA SER A 168 -18.87 7.98 19.16
C SER A 168 -17.64 7.11 19.43
N SER A 169 -17.31 6.22 18.49
CA SER A 169 -16.04 5.48 18.46
C SER A 169 -14.82 6.41 18.33
N LEU A 170 -15.01 7.66 17.88
CA LEU A 170 -13.96 8.67 17.78
C LEU A 170 -13.61 9.32 19.12
N LYS A 171 -14.46 9.20 20.13
CA LYS A 171 -14.30 9.85 21.45
C LYS A 171 -12.92 9.67 22.09
N PRO A 172 -12.31 8.46 22.10
CA PRO A 172 -11.01 8.26 22.75
C PRO A 172 -9.91 9.19 22.22
N PHE A 173 -10.07 9.73 21.01
CA PHE A 173 -9.06 10.55 20.33
C PHE A 173 -9.29 12.06 20.45
N PHE A 174 -10.42 12.50 21.04
CA PHE A 174 -10.77 13.92 21.17
C PHE A 174 -9.83 14.73 22.05
N GLN A 175 -9.10 14.08 22.95
CA GLN A 175 -8.11 14.77 23.80
C GLN A 175 -6.87 15.20 23.01
N ALA A 176 -6.46 14.41 22.01
CA ALA A 176 -5.32 14.73 21.18
C ALA A 176 -5.71 15.59 19.97
N ILE A 177 -6.92 15.40 19.45
CA ILE A 177 -7.43 16.11 18.27
C ILE A 177 -8.79 16.70 18.62
N SER A 178 -8.87 18.03 18.69
CA SER A 178 -10.12 18.73 18.95
C SER A 178 -11.18 18.40 17.88
N PRO A 179 -12.36 17.89 18.25
CA PRO A 179 -13.41 17.55 17.29
C PRO A 179 -14.18 18.78 16.78
N THR A 180 -14.01 19.96 17.39
CA THR A 180 -14.84 21.14 17.12
C THR A 180 -14.78 21.62 15.67
N ALA A 181 -13.57 21.72 15.11
CA ALA A 181 -13.39 22.15 13.72
C ALA A 181 -13.98 21.12 12.74
N TYR A 182 -13.75 19.82 12.99
CA TYR A 182 -14.31 18.74 12.17
C TYR A 182 -15.83 18.72 12.22
N ARG A 183 -16.45 18.85 13.41
CA ARG A 183 -17.91 18.93 13.55
C ARG A 183 -18.50 20.13 12.81
N THR A 184 -17.84 21.28 12.88
CA THR A 184 -18.27 22.51 12.19
C THR A 184 -18.22 22.33 10.66
N ILE A 185 -17.12 21.79 10.14
CA ILE A 185 -16.98 21.49 8.71
C ILE A 185 -18.02 20.45 8.27
N CYS A 186 -18.23 19.40 9.07
CA CYS A 186 -19.25 18.40 8.81
C CYS A 186 -20.64 19.05 8.69
N ASN A 187 -21.03 19.89 9.66
CA ASN A 187 -22.31 20.60 9.63
C ASN A 187 -22.48 21.41 8.35
N GLN A 188 -21.42 22.14 7.95
CA GLN A 188 -21.40 22.94 6.74
C GLN A 188 -21.66 22.10 5.49
N ILE A 189 -20.84 21.06 5.24
CA ILE A 189 -20.95 20.30 3.99
C ILE A 189 -22.23 19.47 3.95
N VAL A 190 -22.67 18.90 5.08
CA VAL A 190 -23.91 18.13 5.18
C VAL A 190 -25.14 19.00 4.90
N SER A 191 -25.12 20.28 5.27
CA SER A 191 -26.25 21.19 4.97
C SER A 191 -26.51 21.40 3.47
N SER A 192 -25.52 21.12 2.63
CA SER A 192 -25.62 21.18 1.16
C SER A 192 -25.97 19.83 0.52
N ALA A 193 -26.32 18.83 1.32
CA ALA A 193 -26.60 17.49 0.81
C ALA A 193 -27.88 17.44 -0.02
N THR A 194 -27.86 16.69 -1.11
CA THR A 194 -29.01 16.53 -2.02
C THR A 194 -29.87 15.31 -1.72
N SER A 195 -29.38 14.41 -0.85
CA SER A 195 -30.06 13.19 -0.40
C SER A 195 -29.53 12.74 0.96
N GLU A 196 -30.20 11.76 1.58
CA GLU A 196 -29.74 11.14 2.84
C GLU A 196 -28.40 10.42 2.66
N GLN A 197 -28.18 9.75 1.51
CA GLN A 197 -26.92 9.08 1.21
C GLN A 197 -25.79 10.10 1.01
N ASP A 198 -26.01 11.17 0.24
CA ASP A 198 -25.04 12.26 0.07
C ASP A 198 -24.69 12.92 1.41
N SER A 199 -25.69 13.08 2.28
CA SER A 199 -25.50 13.57 3.66
C SER A 199 -24.60 12.63 4.47
N LEU A 200 -24.79 11.32 4.36
CA LEU A 200 -23.94 10.32 5.03
C LEU A 200 -22.52 10.33 4.46
N ASP A 201 -22.37 10.31 3.14
CA ASP A 201 -21.07 10.27 2.45
C ASP A 201 -20.22 11.49 2.83
N LYS A 202 -20.83 12.69 2.82
CA LYS A 202 -20.18 13.93 3.26
C LYS A 202 -19.78 13.86 4.73
N ALA A 203 -20.67 13.44 5.62
CA ALA A 203 -20.35 13.30 7.04
C ALA A 203 -19.19 12.31 7.27
N CYS A 204 -19.20 11.19 6.54
CA CYS A 204 -18.19 10.14 6.62
C CYS A 204 -16.86 10.54 6.00
N LEU A 205 -16.84 11.41 4.99
CA LEU A 205 -15.60 12.02 4.49
C LEU A 205 -14.86 12.80 5.60
N VAL A 206 -15.60 13.56 6.41
CA VAL A 206 -15.01 14.30 7.55
C VAL A 206 -14.53 13.35 8.66
N ALA A 207 -15.28 12.28 8.93
CA ALA A 207 -14.85 11.24 9.86
C ALA A 207 -13.56 10.55 9.37
N LYS A 208 -13.46 10.22 8.09
CA LYS A 208 -12.24 9.68 7.46
C LYS A 208 -11.06 10.64 7.62
N ALA A 209 -11.26 11.94 7.39
CA ALA A 209 -10.22 12.95 7.61
C ALA A 209 -9.75 13.01 9.07
N PHE A 210 -10.68 12.96 10.04
CA PHE A 210 -10.35 12.92 11.47
C PHE A 210 -9.53 11.68 11.83
N VAL A 211 -9.97 10.49 11.40
CA VAL A 211 -9.26 9.22 11.67
C VAL A 211 -7.89 9.21 10.99
N SER A 212 -7.79 9.75 9.78
CA SER A 212 -6.54 9.90 9.07
C SER A 212 -5.54 10.76 9.86
N ARG A 213 -5.99 11.87 10.46
CA ARG A 213 -5.18 12.69 11.37
C ARG A 213 -4.84 11.99 12.69
N ALA A 214 -5.75 11.20 13.25
CA ALA A 214 -5.50 10.42 14.46
C ALA A 214 -4.40 9.39 14.25
N ARG A 215 -4.47 8.63 13.15
CA ARG A 215 -3.48 7.60 12.81
C ARG A 215 -2.09 8.17 12.56
N GLN A 216 -1.97 9.39 12.04
CA GLN A 216 -0.68 10.10 11.96
C GLN A 216 -0.05 10.36 13.34
N ASN A 217 -0.85 10.57 14.38
CA ASN A 217 -0.37 10.75 15.75
C ASN A 217 -0.12 9.40 16.46
N PHE A 218 0.24 8.37 15.69
CA PHE A 218 0.54 6.99 16.14
C PHE A 218 -0.63 6.28 16.84
N MET A 219 -1.87 6.68 16.56
CA MET A 219 -3.07 6.07 17.13
C MET A 219 -3.58 4.93 16.22
N SER A 220 -2.93 3.78 16.27
CA SER A 220 -3.16 2.65 15.33
C SER A 220 -4.55 2.01 15.40
N ASN A 221 -5.30 2.23 16.49
CA ASN A 221 -6.60 1.60 16.75
C ASN A 221 -7.78 2.57 16.56
N CYS A 222 -7.56 3.66 15.80
CA CYS A 222 -8.61 4.62 15.46
C CYS A 222 -9.30 4.19 14.17
N ASP A 223 -10.57 3.85 14.24
CA ASP A 223 -11.36 3.43 13.09
C ASP A 223 -12.52 4.39 12.84
N ILE A 224 -12.93 4.52 11.58
CA ILE A 224 -14.14 5.26 11.24
C ILE A 224 -15.37 4.60 11.89
N PRO A 225 -16.40 5.37 12.27
CA PRO A 225 -17.61 4.81 12.88
C PRO A 225 -18.35 3.85 11.94
N ASP A 226 -19.02 2.83 12.49
CA ASP A 226 -19.73 1.77 11.75
C ASP A 226 -20.66 2.28 10.64
N MET A 227 -21.34 3.41 10.86
CA MET A 227 -22.21 4.02 9.85
C MET A 227 -21.49 4.49 8.59
N CYS A 228 -20.17 4.64 8.66
CA CYS A 228 -19.28 5.00 7.56
C CYS A 228 -18.60 3.78 6.91
N ILE A 229 -18.90 2.58 7.40
CA ILE A 229 -18.35 1.33 6.89
C ILE A 229 -19.39 0.70 5.98
N THR A 230 -19.29 1.02 4.70
CA THR A 230 -20.09 0.43 3.63
C THR A 230 -19.16 -0.08 2.53
N THR A 231 -19.42 -1.29 2.06
CA THR A 231 -18.76 -1.88 0.89
C THR A 231 -19.82 -2.52 0.00
N SER A 232 -19.43 -2.90 -1.22
CA SER A 232 -20.31 -3.62 -2.13
C SER A 232 -19.63 -4.85 -2.69
N ILE A 233 -20.43 -5.88 -2.92
CA ILE A 233 -20.04 -7.05 -3.70
C ILE A 233 -21.11 -7.23 -4.76
N HIS A 234 -20.73 -7.03 -6.03
CA HIS A 234 -21.68 -6.86 -7.13
C HIS A 234 -22.71 -5.76 -6.80
N GLU A 235 -24.00 -6.07 -6.85
CA GLU A 235 -25.10 -5.15 -6.52
C GLU A 235 -25.49 -5.17 -5.04
N ARG A 236 -24.85 -6.03 -4.21
CA ARG A 236 -25.19 -6.16 -2.79
C ARG A 236 -24.33 -5.23 -1.93
N THR A 237 -24.97 -4.33 -1.20
CA THR A 237 -24.31 -3.48 -0.21
C THR A 237 -24.17 -4.22 1.13
N ILE A 238 -22.99 -4.11 1.75
CA ILE A 238 -22.67 -4.71 3.05
C ILE A 238 -22.27 -3.59 4.01
N ASN A 239 -22.91 -3.55 5.17
CA ASN A 239 -22.64 -2.59 6.24
C ASN A 239 -21.77 -3.25 7.34
N ALA A 240 -21.27 -2.45 8.28
CA ALA A 240 -20.38 -2.90 9.37
C ALA A 240 -20.83 -4.17 10.13
N THR A 241 -22.14 -4.38 10.27
CA THR A 241 -22.72 -5.43 11.13
C THR A 241 -23.32 -6.61 10.36
N THR A 242 -23.34 -6.54 9.04
CA THR A 242 -23.98 -7.54 8.19
C THR A 242 -22.94 -8.43 7.52
N ASN A 243 -23.22 -9.73 7.49
CA ASN A 243 -22.47 -10.69 6.69
C ASN A 243 -23.37 -11.20 5.56
N VAL A 244 -22.79 -11.39 4.37
CA VAL A 244 -23.48 -11.95 3.20
C VAL A 244 -22.79 -13.25 2.82
N GLN A 245 -23.58 -14.32 2.64
CA GLN A 245 -23.08 -15.56 2.07
C GLN A 245 -23.04 -15.46 0.55
N ILE A 246 -21.93 -15.93 -0.01
CA ILE A 246 -21.68 -15.99 -1.44
C ILE A 246 -21.36 -17.43 -1.82
N SER A 247 -22.08 -17.93 -2.81
CA SER A 247 -21.89 -19.26 -3.41
C SER A 247 -21.78 -19.15 -4.93
N GLU A 248 -21.35 -17.99 -5.43
CA GLU A 248 -21.03 -17.84 -6.84
C GLU A 248 -19.62 -18.41 -7.10
N PRO A 249 -19.41 -19.12 -8.23
CA PRO A 249 -18.08 -19.57 -8.60
C PRO A 249 -17.15 -18.37 -8.82
N ASN A 250 -15.86 -18.57 -8.55
CA ASN A 250 -14.87 -17.53 -8.83
C ASN A 250 -14.83 -17.25 -10.33
N ASP A 251 -14.86 -15.97 -10.70
CA ASP A 251 -14.85 -15.47 -12.08
C ASP A 251 -13.65 -14.57 -12.38
N VAL A 252 -12.93 -14.15 -11.34
CA VAL A 252 -11.73 -13.33 -11.40
C VAL A 252 -10.59 -13.96 -10.59
N ALA A 253 -9.35 -13.52 -10.81
CA ALA A 253 -8.19 -13.94 -10.04
C ALA A 253 -7.33 -12.74 -9.60
N ASP A 254 -6.88 -12.76 -8.36
CA ASP A 254 -5.91 -11.81 -7.81
C ASP A 254 -4.65 -12.58 -7.45
N VAL A 255 -3.55 -12.26 -8.14
CA VAL A 255 -2.25 -12.91 -7.97
C VAL A 255 -1.27 -11.89 -7.42
N MET A 256 -0.93 -12.00 -6.15
CA MET A 256 0.12 -11.21 -5.53
C MET A 256 1.47 -11.90 -5.68
N ILE A 257 2.47 -11.17 -6.15
CA ILE A 257 3.87 -11.62 -6.16
C ILE A 257 4.64 -10.76 -5.17
N LEU A 258 5.08 -11.38 -4.08
CA LEU A 258 6.01 -10.79 -3.13
C LEU A 258 7.42 -11.12 -3.60
N PHE A 259 8.32 -10.14 -3.66
CA PHE A 259 9.71 -10.43 -3.96
C PHE A 259 10.67 -9.61 -3.10
N GLU A 260 11.71 -10.29 -2.63
CA GLU A 260 12.81 -9.62 -1.95
C GLU A 260 13.65 -8.89 -3.00
N GLU A 261 13.83 -7.59 -2.83
CA GLU A 261 14.54 -6.76 -3.79
C GLU A 261 16.03 -6.85 -3.50
N THR A 262 16.71 -7.72 -4.24
CA THR A 262 18.16 -7.90 -4.18
C THR A 262 18.72 -8.03 -5.60
N ALA A 263 20.01 -7.71 -5.77
CA ALA A 263 20.68 -7.82 -7.06
C ALA A 263 20.65 -9.25 -7.65
N GLU A 264 20.68 -10.27 -6.79
CA GLU A 264 20.58 -11.68 -7.20
C GLU A 264 19.19 -12.02 -7.77
N ILE A 265 18.13 -11.45 -7.17
CA ILE A 265 16.76 -11.64 -7.63
C ILE A 265 16.49 -10.84 -8.89
N GLU A 266 16.99 -9.61 -9.03
CA GLU A 266 16.73 -8.74 -10.19
C GLU A 266 16.96 -9.45 -11.55
N GLN A 267 18.13 -10.07 -11.72
CA GLN A 267 18.49 -10.74 -12.98
C GLN A 267 17.68 -12.02 -13.25
N THR A 268 17.24 -12.70 -12.20
CA THR A 268 16.50 -13.96 -12.29
C THR A 268 15.00 -13.69 -12.46
N PHE A 269 14.47 -12.79 -11.65
CA PHE A 269 13.10 -12.32 -11.65
C PHE A 269 12.73 -11.65 -12.98
N SER A 270 13.60 -10.81 -13.54
CA SER A 270 13.38 -10.18 -14.87
C SER A 270 13.16 -11.19 -15.99
N LYS A 271 13.88 -12.32 -15.99
CA LYS A 271 13.72 -13.40 -16.97
C LYS A 271 12.44 -14.21 -16.77
N ILE A 272 11.98 -14.31 -15.53
CA ILE A 272 10.89 -15.21 -15.12
C ILE A 272 9.54 -14.50 -15.14
N LEU A 273 9.48 -13.25 -14.69
CA LEU A 273 8.23 -12.53 -14.39
C LEU A 273 7.32 -12.42 -15.61
N ASN A 274 7.83 -11.90 -16.72
CA ASN A 274 7.03 -11.70 -17.93
C ASN A 274 6.51 -13.02 -18.53
N PRO A 275 7.36 -14.05 -18.75
CA PRO A 275 6.88 -15.36 -19.17
C PRO A 275 5.89 -15.99 -18.19
N PHE A 276 6.15 -15.87 -16.88
CA PHE A 276 5.26 -16.38 -15.83
C PHE A 276 3.87 -15.73 -15.90
N ILE A 277 3.79 -14.40 -15.91
CA ILE A 277 2.52 -13.66 -15.95
C ILE A 277 1.73 -14.04 -17.20
N LYS A 278 2.34 -13.90 -18.39
CA LYS A 278 1.67 -14.23 -19.67
C LYS A 278 1.11 -15.64 -19.66
N LYS A 279 1.88 -16.58 -19.13
CA LYS A 279 1.50 -17.99 -19.13
C LYS A 279 0.47 -18.31 -18.05
N LEU A 280 0.56 -17.71 -16.88
CA LEU A 280 -0.41 -17.87 -15.82
C LEU A 280 -1.78 -17.32 -16.27
N THR A 281 -1.82 -16.13 -16.87
CA THR A 281 -3.02 -15.56 -17.49
C THR A 281 -3.59 -16.51 -18.54
N SER A 282 -2.76 -17.05 -19.44
CA SER A 282 -3.23 -18.02 -20.45
C SER A 282 -3.83 -19.29 -19.81
N ASN A 283 -3.26 -19.79 -18.71
CA ASN A 283 -3.79 -20.95 -18.02
C ASN A 283 -5.11 -20.65 -17.28
N PHE A 284 -5.26 -19.47 -16.67
CA PHE A 284 -6.52 -19.02 -16.07
C PHE A 284 -7.61 -18.84 -17.13
N ASN A 285 -7.29 -18.21 -18.27
CA ASN A 285 -8.24 -18.03 -19.37
C ASN A 285 -8.76 -19.38 -19.90
N LYS A 286 -7.90 -20.40 -20.00
CA LYS A 286 -8.31 -21.78 -20.38
C LYS A 286 -9.29 -22.42 -19.39
N LYS A 287 -9.32 -21.94 -18.15
CA LYS A 287 -10.25 -22.35 -17.10
C LYS A 287 -11.44 -21.40 -16.94
N GLY A 288 -11.60 -20.42 -17.83
CA GLY A 288 -12.72 -19.48 -17.83
C GLY A 288 -12.52 -18.23 -16.99
N ILE A 289 -11.35 -18.03 -16.37
CA ILE A 289 -11.03 -16.86 -15.55
C ILE A 289 -10.27 -15.87 -16.44
N ASN A 290 -10.97 -14.86 -16.97
CA ASN A 290 -10.41 -13.92 -17.95
C ASN A 290 -9.91 -12.60 -17.35
N ASP A 291 -10.32 -12.29 -16.12
CA ASP A 291 -9.91 -11.09 -15.39
C ASP A 291 -8.91 -11.49 -14.31
N VAL A 292 -7.62 -11.38 -14.65
CA VAL A 292 -6.49 -11.72 -13.78
C VAL A 292 -5.74 -10.45 -13.41
N LYS A 293 -5.82 -10.05 -12.15
CA LYS A 293 -5.11 -8.89 -11.60
C LYS A 293 -3.80 -9.35 -10.96
N PHE A 294 -2.70 -8.77 -11.39
CA PHE A 294 -1.39 -8.97 -10.74
C PHE A 294 -1.11 -7.83 -9.76
N ILE A 295 -0.57 -8.20 -8.59
CA ILE A 295 -0.21 -7.27 -7.53
C ILE A 295 1.25 -7.52 -7.19
N LEU A 296 2.13 -6.57 -7.48
CA LEU A 296 3.57 -6.77 -7.36
C LEU A 296 4.08 -5.95 -6.19
N VAL A 297 4.66 -6.63 -5.21
CA VAL A 297 5.10 -6.03 -3.95
C VAL A 297 6.58 -6.35 -3.74
N GLY A 298 7.39 -5.29 -3.74
CA GLY A 298 8.80 -5.37 -3.38
C GLY A 298 8.98 -5.10 -1.90
N TYR A 299 9.96 -5.77 -1.31
CA TYR A 299 10.44 -5.45 0.04
C TYR A 299 11.95 -5.67 0.12
N SER A 300 12.64 -4.85 0.90
CA SER A 300 14.09 -4.96 1.05
C SER A 300 14.49 -5.04 2.52
N GLY A 301 15.38 -5.99 2.87
CA GLY A 301 15.90 -6.13 4.23
C GLY A 301 16.95 -5.07 4.62
N LYS A 302 17.43 -4.28 3.66
CA LYS A 302 18.61 -3.40 3.80
C LYS A 302 18.34 -1.90 3.67
N CYS A 303 17.17 -1.48 3.17
CA CYS A 303 16.91 -0.07 2.88
C CYS A 303 16.05 0.61 3.95
N THR A 304 16.40 1.84 4.34
CA THR A 304 15.60 2.70 5.23
C THR A 304 14.49 3.45 4.51
N ASP A 305 14.50 3.43 3.18
CA ASP A 305 13.85 4.46 2.38
C ASP A 305 12.59 3.99 1.64
N SER A 306 12.45 2.67 1.43
CA SER A 306 11.18 2.04 1.05
C SER A 306 11.20 0.59 1.49
N GLU A 307 10.61 0.32 2.66
CA GLU A 307 10.68 -1.01 3.28
C GLU A 307 9.74 -2.01 2.59
N VAL A 308 8.56 -1.55 2.13
CA VAL A 308 7.56 -2.32 1.38
C VAL A 308 6.79 -1.36 0.47
N HIS A 309 6.64 -1.70 -0.81
CA HIS A 309 5.90 -0.87 -1.77
C HIS A 309 5.28 -1.71 -2.89
N MET A 310 4.23 -1.15 -3.49
CA MET A 310 3.57 -1.74 -4.66
C MET A 310 4.12 -1.14 -5.95
N TYR A 311 4.39 -1.99 -6.93
CA TYR A 311 4.82 -1.58 -8.26
C TYR A 311 3.64 -1.19 -9.13
N THR A 312 3.86 -0.21 -10.01
CA THR A 312 2.91 0.10 -11.08
C THR A 312 2.91 -1.02 -12.11
N THR A 313 1.71 -1.43 -12.48
CA THR A 313 1.47 -2.47 -13.46
C THR A 313 0.59 -1.88 -14.54
N ASP A 314 1.15 -1.72 -15.73
CA ASP A 314 0.42 -1.33 -16.92
C ASP A 314 0.40 -2.52 -17.88
N ASP A 315 -0.79 -2.90 -18.33
CA ASP A 315 -1.00 -4.03 -19.23
C ASP A 315 -0.36 -3.77 -20.61
N ASP A 316 -0.21 -2.50 -21.00
CA ASP A 316 0.25 -2.10 -22.34
C ASP A 316 1.78 -2.19 -22.52
N ASN A 317 2.56 -1.84 -21.48
CA ASN A 317 4.03 -1.88 -21.56
C ASN A 317 4.63 -3.23 -21.17
N GLY A 318 3.81 -4.16 -20.67
CA GLY A 318 4.27 -5.38 -20.04
C GLY A 318 5.05 -5.07 -18.76
N TYR A 319 5.12 -6.06 -17.87
CA TYR A 319 5.76 -5.95 -16.55
C TYR A 319 7.30 -5.75 -16.62
N THR A 320 7.85 -5.31 -17.77
CA THR A 320 9.25 -4.97 -18.02
C THR A 320 9.71 -3.69 -17.32
N GLN A 321 8.85 -2.67 -17.16
CA GLN A 321 9.22 -1.39 -16.54
C GLN A 321 9.51 -1.50 -15.04
N ILE A 322 9.04 -2.58 -14.41
CA ILE A 322 9.26 -2.88 -12.99
C ILE A 322 10.74 -2.92 -12.64
N MET A 323 11.58 -3.44 -13.54
CA MET A 323 13.01 -3.56 -13.29
C MET A 323 13.73 -2.22 -13.38
N SER A 324 13.35 -1.34 -14.31
CA SER A 324 13.92 0.03 -14.35
C SER A 324 13.55 0.87 -13.13
N ASN A 325 12.50 0.45 -12.41
CA ASN A 325 11.97 1.13 -11.24
C ASN A 325 12.37 0.44 -9.94
N MET A 326 13.08 -0.70 -10.01
CA MET A 326 13.60 -1.35 -8.82
C MET A 326 14.63 -0.42 -8.18
N PRO A 327 14.51 -0.12 -6.87
CA PRO A 327 15.46 0.79 -6.21
C PRO A 327 16.90 0.28 -6.38
N GLU A 328 17.82 1.16 -6.78
CA GLU A 328 19.23 0.76 -6.94
C GLU A 328 19.81 0.30 -5.60
N PHE A 329 20.31 -0.94 -5.57
CA PHE A 329 21.00 -1.51 -4.42
C PHE A 329 22.47 -1.12 -4.46
N THR A 330 22.85 -0.04 -3.77
CA THR A 330 24.26 0.17 -3.48
C THR A 330 24.70 -0.92 -2.50
N SER A 331 25.55 -1.85 -2.95
CA SER A 331 26.30 -2.76 -2.08
C SER A 331 27.05 -2.02 -0.98
N ASP A 332 27.31 -0.74 -1.23
CA ASP A 332 28.08 0.18 -0.42
C ASP A 332 27.24 1.41 -0.06
N ALA A 333 26.27 1.25 0.83
CA ALA A 333 26.07 2.32 1.82
C ALA A 333 27.23 2.25 2.83
N GLN A 334 28.47 2.37 2.35
CA GLN A 334 29.52 2.99 3.14
C GLN A 334 29.05 4.42 3.29
N THR A 335 28.41 4.71 4.41
CA THR A 335 28.31 6.05 4.95
C THR A 335 29.66 6.73 4.74
N THR A 336 29.75 7.64 3.78
CA THR A 336 30.84 8.62 3.71
C THR A 336 30.62 9.59 4.87
N THR A 337 30.86 9.09 6.09
CA THR A 337 31.00 9.88 7.29
C THR A 337 32.48 10.19 7.41
N THR A 338 32.83 11.47 7.30
CA THR A 338 34.10 11.98 7.82
C THR A 338 34.32 11.45 9.24
N ASP A 339 35.55 11.02 9.53
CA ASP A 339 35.97 10.06 10.58
C ASP A 339 35.58 10.34 12.06
N ASP A 340 34.79 11.37 12.37
CA ASP A 340 34.37 11.69 13.75
C ASP A 340 32.94 11.23 14.12
N ASP A 341 32.09 10.83 13.15
CA ASP A 341 30.67 10.45 13.39
C ASP A 341 30.37 8.92 13.30
N ALA A 342 31.40 8.08 13.11
CA ALA A 342 31.26 6.67 12.73
C ALA A 342 30.75 5.72 13.84
N GLU A 343 31.07 5.98 15.12
CA GLU A 343 30.64 5.09 16.21
C GLU A 343 29.19 5.31 16.62
N THR A 344 28.67 6.54 16.50
CA THR A 344 27.33 6.88 16.98
C THR A 344 26.25 6.48 15.98
N SER A 345 26.50 6.62 14.67
CA SER A 345 25.54 6.28 13.62
C SER A 345 25.41 4.77 13.39
N SER A 346 26.50 4.01 13.52
CA SER A 346 26.50 2.54 13.36
C SER A 346 25.77 1.86 14.53
N LEU A 347 26.02 2.29 15.76
CA LEU A 347 25.27 1.83 16.94
C LEU A 347 23.79 2.22 16.86
N GLN A 348 23.44 3.44 16.46
CA GLN A 348 22.04 3.85 16.29
C GLN A 348 21.33 3.03 15.21
N SER A 349 21.97 2.79 14.07
CA SER A 349 21.40 2.01 12.97
C SER A 349 21.20 0.54 13.38
N GLN A 350 22.17 -0.04 14.09
CA GLN A 350 22.06 -1.39 14.65
C GLN A 350 20.97 -1.47 15.72
N LEU A 351 20.82 -0.45 16.58
CA LEU A 351 19.76 -0.37 17.59
C LEU A 351 18.37 -0.23 16.96
N ILE A 352 18.22 0.63 15.95
CA ILE A 352 16.96 0.80 15.21
C ILE A 352 16.60 -0.49 14.47
N HIS A 353 17.56 -1.12 13.79
CA HIS A 353 17.35 -2.39 13.10
C HIS A 353 16.95 -3.50 14.09
N SER A 354 17.64 -3.59 15.23
CA SER A 354 17.31 -4.54 16.29
C SER A 354 15.93 -4.26 16.90
N PHE A 355 15.59 -3.00 17.14
CA PHE A 355 14.29 -2.59 17.65
C PHE A 355 13.16 -2.90 16.66
N LYS A 356 13.33 -2.59 15.37
CA LYS A 356 12.37 -2.96 14.31
C LYS A 356 12.16 -4.47 14.26
N LYS A 357 13.24 -5.26 14.36
CA LYS A 357 13.18 -6.71 14.38
C LYS A 357 12.42 -7.25 15.61
N VAL A 358 12.65 -6.65 16.78
CA VAL A 358 11.94 -6.97 18.03
C VAL A 358 10.48 -6.52 18.00
N MET A 359 10.13 -5.47 17.25
CA MET A 359 8.76 -4.94 17.15
C MET A 359 7.96 -5.51 15.96
N GLY A 360 8.51 -6.45 15.18
CA GLY A 360 7.84 -7.00 14.00
C GLY A 360 7.64 -5.97 12.87
N GLN A 361 8.50 -4.96 12.85
CA GLN A 361 8.46 -3.86 11.88
C GLN A 361 9.53 -4.00 10.79
N ASN A 362 10.12 -5.18 10.63
CA ASN A 362 11.00 -5.42 9.48
C ASN A 362 10.17 -5.52 8.19
N SER A 363 10.82 -5.25 7.07
CA SER A 363 10.20 -5.20 5.74
C SER A 363 9.54 -6.52 5.31
N LYS A 364 10.18 -7.66 5.61
CA LYS A 364 9.62 -8.98 5.29
C LYS A 364 8.31 -9.22 6.05
N ASP A 365 8.28 -9.00 7.37
CA ASP A 365 7.07 -9.15 8.18
C ASP A 365 5.95 -8.23 7.68
N LYS A 366 6.30 -6.98 7.31
CA LYS A 366 5.35 -6.02 6.71
C LYS A 366 4.80 -6.50 5.37
N ALA A 367 5.64 -7.09 4.50
CA ALA A 367 5.22 -7.57 3.18
C ALA A 367 4.27 -8.78 3.28
N TYR A 368 4.60 -9.76 4.13
CA TYR A 368 3.73 -10.92 4.37
C TYR A 368 2.45 -10.52 5.11
N LYS A 369 2.50 -9.53 6.01
CA LYS A 369 1.29 -9.00 6.62
C LYS A 369 0.42 -8.26 5.61
N LEU A 370 1.02 -7.43 4.74
CA LEU A 370 0.33 -6.75 3.66
C LEU A 370 -0.38 -7.76 2.74
N SER A 371 0.25 -8.87 2.38
CA SER A 371 -0.39 -9.90 1.55
C SER A 371 -1.57 -10.60 2.22
N ALA A 372 -1.61 -10.64 3.55
CA ALA A 372 -2.75 -11.15 4.33
C ALA A 372 -3.86 -10.11 4.50
N ASP A 373 -3.50 -8.83 4.59
CA ASP A 373 -4.41 -7.69 4.82
C ASP A 373 -4.92 -7.03 3.54
N TYR A 374 -4.37 -7.43 2.38
CA TYR A 374 -4.72 -6.86 1.09
C TYR A 374 -6.22 -7.05 0.78
N PRO A 375 -6.91 -6.01 0.28
CA PRO A 375 -8.32 -6.08 -0.06
C PRO A 375 -8.52 -6.79 -1.41
N TYR A 376 -8.34 -8.10 -1.42
CA TYR A 376 -8.64 -8.95 -2.57
C TYR A 376 -10.11 -8.82 -2.98
N ARG A 377 -10.40 -8.92 -4.27
CA ARG A 377 -11.78 -8.93 -4.77
C ARG A 377 -12.53 -10.11 -4.18
N ALA A 378 -13.80 -9.89 -3.79
CA ALA A 378 -14.61 -10.86 -3.06
C ALA A 378 -14.68 -12.25 -3.74
N ASN A 379 -14.85 -12.26 -5.07
CA ASN A 379 -14.96 -13.48 -5.88
C ASN A 379 -13.65 -13.89 -6.55
N ALA A 380 -12.52 -13.28 -6.16
CA ALA A 380 -11.24 -13.69 -6.68
C ALA A 380 -10.83 -15.07 -6.19
N ILE A 381 -10.21 -15.82 -7.10
CA ILE A 381 -9.15 -16.76 -6.74
C ILE A 381 -7.99 -15.93 -6.18
N LYS A 382 -7.56 -16.22 -4.94
CA LYS A 382 -6.50 -15.46 -4.29
C LYS A 382 -5.22 -16.28 -4.24
N VAL A 383 -4.17 -15.79 -4.88
CA VAL A 383 -2.86 -16.45 -4.93
C VAL A 383 -1.79 -15.50 -4.41
N VAL A 384 -0.92 -15.98 -3.54
CA VAL A 384 0.31 -15.29 -3.15
C VAL A 384 1.51 -16.14 -3.53
N LEU A 385 2.36 -15.62 -4.40
CA LEU A 385 3.65 -16.20 -4.76
C LEU A 385 4.76 -15.37 -4.12
N SER A 386 5.53 -15.96 -3.21
CA SER A 386 6.72 -15.31 -2.64
C SER A 386 7.98 -15.78 -3.34
N VAL A 387 8.80 -14.83 -3.81
CA VAL A 387 10.15 -15.05 -4.35
C VAL A 387 11.14 -14.44 -3.37
N ALA A 388 11.77 -15.29 -2.56
CA ALA A 388 12.62 -14.86 -1.45
C ALA A 388 14.06 -15.33 -1.64
N GLN A 389 15.03 -14.49 -1.27
CA GLN A 389 16.45 -14.85 -1.25
C GLN A 389 16.88 -15.31 0.14
N SER A 390 16.26 -14.76 1.17
CA SER A 390 16.47 -15.12 2.57
C SER A 390 15.25 -15.81 3.16
N LEU A 391 15.48 -16.72 4.11
CA LEU A 391 14.44 -17.42 4.87
C LEU A 391 14.62 -17.16 6.36
N TYR A 392 13.54 -17.17 7.14
CA TYR A 392 13.65 -17.13 8.59
C TYR A 392 14.14 -18.47 9.12
N ASP A 393 15.33 -18.48 9.73
CA ASP A 393 15.84 -19.67 10.43
C ASP A 393 14.93 -20.02 11.61
N ALA A 394 14.31 -21.20 11.55
CA ALA A 394 13.42 -21.74 12.57
C ALA A 394 14.11 -22.00 13.94
N GLN A 395 15.45 -21.89 14.03
CA GLN A 395 16.20 -22.00 15.29
C GLN A 395 16.65 -20.65 15.88
N SER A 396 16.31 -19.52 15.26
CA SER A 396 16.74 -18.20 15.72
C SER A 396 15.97 -17.70 16.97
N PRO A 397 16.63 -17.14 18.00
CA PRO A 397 15.92 -16.57 19.17
C PRO A 397 15.11 -15.30 18.86
N VAL A 398 15.21 -14.75 17.65
CA VAL A 398 14.46 -13.55 17.20
C VAL A 398 13.06 -13.88 16.64
N ILE A 399 12.65 -15.15 16.73
CA ILE A 399 11.41 -15.68 16.16
C ILE A 399 10.14 -15.12 16.81
N GLY A 400 10.17 -14.58 18.04
CA GLY A 400 8.95 -14.24 18.78
C GLY A 400 7.91 -13.41 17.99
N VAL A 401 8.34 -12.30 17.38
CA VAL A 401 7.39 -11.39 16.69
C VAL A 401 7.17 -11.74 15.23
N SER A 402 8.20 -12.20 14.51
CA SER A 402 8.02 -12.71 13.14
C SER A 402 7.16 -13.97 13.12
N GLN A 403 7.30 -14.87 14.10
CA GLN A 403 6.38 -16.01 14.28
C GLN A 403 4.96 -15.56 14.54
N TYR A 404 4.75 -14.56 15.41
CA TYR A 404 3.41 -14.01 15.64
C TYR A 404 2.80 -13.49 14.33
N THR A 405 3.60 -12.78 13.53
CA THR A 405 3.18 -12.30 12.21
C THR A 405 2.85 -13.46 11.27
N PHE A 406 3.71 -14.47 11.17
CA PHE A 406 3.45 -15.63 10.30
C PHE A 406 2.27 -16.48 10.78
N ASN A 407 2.02 -16.58 12.08
CA ASN A 407 0.81 -17.23 12.62
C ASN A 407 -0.45 -16.44 12.21
N TYR A 408 -0.40 -15.12 12.28
CA TYR A 408 -1.47 -14.24 11.80
C TYR A 408 -1.70 -14.43 10.29
N VAL A 409 -0.63 -14.40 9.49
CA VAL A 409 -0.66 -14.55 8.03
C VAL A 409 -1.23 -15.93 7.66
N THR A 410 -0.76 -17.00 8.31
CA THR A 410 -1.28 -18.37 8.10
C THR A 410 -2.78 -18.42 8.37
N SER A 411 -3.21 -17.93 9.54
CA SER A 411 -4.63 -17.90 9.91
C SER A 411 -5.47 -17.12 8.90
N SER A 412 -4.98 -15.95 8.49
CA SER A 412 -5.62 -15.10 7.49
C SER A 412 -5.73 -15.81 6.13
N TYR A 413 -4.66 -16.46 5.67
CA TYR A 413 -4.65 -17.19 4.40
C TYR A 413 -5.65 -18.35 4.40
N THR A 414 -5.62 -19.18 5.45
CA THR A 414 -6.54 -20.32 5.58
C THR A 414 -8.00 -19.85 5.65
N GLN A 415 -8.28 -18.80 6.44
CA GLN A 415 -9.64 -18.25 6.53
C GLN A 415 -10.10 -17.63 5.20
N GLN A 416 -9.22 -16.95 4.47
CA GLN A 416 -9.59 -16.25 3.24
C GLN A 416 -9.53 -17.11 1.97
N GLY A 417 -9.05 -18.36 2.07
CA GLY A 417 -8.82 -19.24 0.93
C GLY A 417 -7.68 -18.75 0.03
N ILE A 418 -6.60 -18.22 0.62
CA ILE A 418 -5.43 -17.75 -0.12
C ILE A 418 -4.46 -18.91 -0.32
N TYR A 419 -4.11 -19.20 -1.58
CA TYR A 419 -3.11 -20.21 -1.92
C TYR A 419 -1.72 -19.59 -1.92
N PHE A 420 -0.82 -20.13 -1.10
CA PHE A 420 0.55 -19.64 -0.99
C PHE A 420 1.54 -20.53 -1.74
N TYR A 421 2.48 -19.89 -2.43
CA TYR A 421 3.56 -20.54 -3.14
C TYR A 421 4.89 -19.86 -2.79
N LEU A 422 5.96 -20.64 -2.70
CA LEU A 422 7.29 -20.13 -2.33
C LEU A 422 8.33 -20.53 -3.38
N ILE A 423 9.14 -19.58 -3.82
CA ILE A 423 10.38 -19.81 -4.56
C ILE A 423 11.51 -19.24 -3.71
N ALA A 424 12.38 -20.10 -3.18
CA ALA A 424 13.44 -19.69 -2.25
C ALA A 424 14.59 -20.73 -2.21
N PRO A 425 15.78 -20.38 -1.67
CA PRO A 425 16.89 -21.33 -1.55
C PRO A 425 16.65 -22.30 -0.39
N ILE A 426 15.72 -23.23 -0.58
CA ILE A 426 15.24 -24.18 0.42
C ILE A 426 16.09 -25.46 0.50
N ASN A 427 17.10 -25.65 -0.36
CA ASN A 427 17.93 -26.85 -0.43
C ASN A 427 17.08 -28.14 -0.52
N LEU A 428 16.15 -28.14 -1.46
CA LEU A 428 15.22 -29.23 -1.66
C LEU A 428 15.98 -30.46 -2.20
N SER A 429 15.88 -31.60 -1.53
CA SER A 429 16.51 -32.85 -1.97
C SER A 429 15.68 -34.08 -1.68
N ASP A 430 15.83 -35.09 -2.53
CA ASP A 430 15.17 -36.38 -2.46
C ASP A 430 16.08 -37.42 -3.13
N ASN A 431 15.85 -38.71 -2.83
CA ASN A 431 16.67 -39.80 -3.38
C ASN A 431 16.33 -40.16 -4.83
N SER A 432 15.55 -39.34 -5.54
CA SER A 432 15.25 -39.56 -6.95
C SER A 432 16.40 -39.20 -7.88
N ASP A 433 16.65 -40.05 -8.87
CA ASP A 433 17.74 -39.91 -9.85
C ASP A 433 17.64 -38.63 -10.71
N ASP A 434 16.43 -38.11 -10.90
CA ASP A 434 16.16 -36.97 -11.80
C ASP A 434 16.36 -35.59 -11.14
N GLY A 435 16.61 -35.55 -9.83
CA GLY A 435 16.60 -34.34 -9.03
C GLY A 435 15.20 -33.73 -8.89
N ILE A 436 14.99 -32.94 -7.83
CA ILE A 436 13.70 -32.33 -7.52
C ILE A 436 13.81 -30.81 -7.54
N PHE A 437 12.75 -30.15 -8.01
CA PHE A 437 12.69 -28.69 -8.09
C PHE A 437 11.55 -28.09 -7.30
N GLY A 438 10.57 -28.90 -6.92
CA GLY A 438 9.46 -28.48 -6.08
C GLY A 438 8.90 -29.62 -5.27
N ALA A 439 8.17 -29.27 -4.22
CA ALA A 439 7.46 -30.22 -3.37
C ALA A 439 6.19 -29.59 -2.77
N SER A 440 5.20 -30.43 -2.52
CA SER A 440 3.94 -30.05 -1.88
C SER A 440 3.39 -31.17 -1.00
N GLY A 441 2.67 -30.79 0.05
CA GLY A 441 2.05 -31.75 0.97
C GLY A 441 3.05 -32.73 1.58
N VAL A 442 2.61 -33.95 1.86
CA VAL A 442 3.44 -34.94 2.59
C VAL A 442 4.53 -35.56 1.71
N ASN A 443 4.25 -35.84 0.44
CA ASN A 443 5.15 -36.64 -0.40
C ASN A 443 5.10 -36.32 -1.90
N THR A 444 4.44 -35.23 -2.32
CA THR A 444 4.42 -34.89 -3.76
C THR A 444 5.68 -34.12 -4.13
N ILE A 445 6.41 -34.62 -5.12
CA ILE A 445 7.63 -33.99 -5.66
C ILE A 445 7.47 -33.66 -7.14
N TYR A 446 8.15 -32.61 -7.59
CA TYR A 446 8.15 -32.13 -8.97
C TYR A 446 9.58 -32.22 -9.52
N THR A 447 9.73 -32.88 -10.66
CA THR A 447 11.03 -33.11 -11.34
C THR A 447 10.93 -32.68 -12.80
N LEU A 448 12.05 -32.45 -13.48
CA LEU A 448 12.03 -32.08 -14.90
C LEU A 448 11.36 -33.17 -15.77
N SER A 449 11.47 -34.44 -15.36
CA SER A 449 10.82 -35.59 -16.00
C SER A 449 9.35 -35.76 -15.62
N SER A 450 8.94 -35.28 -14.44
CA SER A 450 7.58 -35.36 -13.90
C SER A 450 7.09 -33.97 -13.43
N PRO A 451 6.92 -33.00 -14.35
CA PRO A 451 6.60 -31.62 -14.01
C PRO A 451 5.14 -31.44 -13.53
N ASP A 452 4.29 -32.44 -13.73
CA ASP A 452 2.91 -32.44 -13.23
C ASP A 452 2.80 -33.07 -11.81
N GLY A 453 3.94 -33.42 -11.20
CA GLY A 453 4.02 -33.98 -9.86
C GLY A 453 3.96 -35.52 -9.83
N LYS A 454 4.70 -36.13 -8.91
CA LYS A 454 4.63 -37.56 -8.59
C LYS A 454 4.76 -37.78 -7.08
N SER A 455 4.26 -38.91 -6.59
CA SER A 455 4.58 -39.34 -5.23
C SER A 455 6.07 -39.67 -5.17
N SER A 456 6.76 -39.19 -4.13
CA SER A 456 8.07 -39.72 -3.79
C SER A 456 7.91 -41.05 -3.05
N ASP A 457 8.82 -41.99 -3.34
CA ASP A 457 8.99 -43.23 -2.59
C ASP A 457 9.75 -43.00 -1.27
N TYR A 458 10.34 -41.82 -1.11
CA TYR A 458 11.13 -41.37 0.05
C TYR A 458 10.62 -40.03 0.57
N GLU A 459 10.95 -39.68 1.81
CA GLU A 459 10.61 -38.35 2.36
C GLU A 459 11.61 -37.32 1.82
N TYR A 460 11.11 -36.29 1.13
CA TYR A 460 11.95 -35.20 0.64
C TYR A 460 12.42 -34.33 1.83
N THR A 461 13.60 -33.73 1.71
CA THR A 461 14.18 -32.86 2.74
C THR A 461 14.37 -31.44 2.23
N TYR A 462 14.32 -30.48 3.15
CA TYR A 462 14.41 -29.05 2.88
C TYR A 462 14.81 -28.29 4.16
N ASN A 463 15.28 -27.06 3.99
CA ASN A 463 15.55 -26.14 5.08
C ASN A 463 14.23 -25.65 5.71
N LYS A 464 14.02 -25.95 6.99
CA LYS A 464 12.84 -25.48 7.72
C LYS A 464 12.93 -23.99 8.05
N SER A 465 11.83 -23.29 7.81
CA SER A 465 11.67 -21.86 8.01
C SER A 465 10.20 -21.52 8.25
N LEU A 466 9.94 -20.29 8.70
CA LEU A 466 8.56 -19.79 8.83
C LEU A 466 7.82 -19.80 7.48
N GLU A 467 8.53 -19.49 6.40
CA GLU A 467 7.98 -19.49 5.04
C GLU A 467 7.64 -20.91 4.56
N THR A 468 8.51 -21.90 4.78
CA THR A 468 8.20 -23.30 4.40
C THR A 468 7.08 -23.87 5.26
N ASP A 469 6.98 -23.49 6.54
CA ASP A 469 5.86 -23.90 7.38
C ASP A 469 4.55 -23.27 6.89
N LEU A 470 4.58 -22.00 6.45
CA LEU A 470 3.43 -21.34 5.83
C LEU A 470 2.96 -22.08 4.57
N VAL A 471 3.87 -22.55 3.71
CA VAL A 471 3.53 -23.39 2.55
C VAL A 471 2.76 -24.63 2.98
N LEU A 472 3.28 -25.37 3.96
CA LEU A 472 2.65 -26.62 4.41
C LEU A 472 1.28 -26.37 5.05
N MET A 473 1.16 -25.34 5.89
CA MET A 473 -0.09 -25.02 6.59
C MET A 473 -1.19 -24.50 5.67
N THR A 474 -0.83 -23.99 4.48
CA THR A 474 -1.77 -23.45 3.49
C THR A 474 -1.97 -24.40 2.31
N SER A 475 -1.50 -25.64 2.40
CA SER A 475 -1.52 -26.63 1.31
C SER A 475 -0.93 -26.09 0.01
N GLY A 476 0.12 -25.28 0.13
CA GLY A 476 0.83 -24.65 -0.97
C GLY A 476 1.85 -25.57 -1.66
N THR A 477 2.68 -24.97 -2.51
CA THR A 477 3.85 -25.63 -3.11
C THR A 477 5.09 -24.75 -2.96
N MET A 478 6.21 -25.36 -2.62
CA MET A 478 7.52 -24.69 -2.57
C MET A 478 8.43 -25.19 -3.69
N TYR A 479 9.26 -24.29 -4.21
CA TYR A 479 10.20 -24.54 -5.29
C TYR A 479 11.59 -24.03 -4.90
N ASP A 480 12.62 -24.79 -5.25
CA ASP A 480 13.99 -24.40 -4.96
C ASP A 480 14.48 -23.37 -5.98
N SER A 481 14.84 -22.17 -5.50
CA SER A 481 15.34 -21.08 -6.35
C SER A 481 16.67 -21.42 -7.04
N GLN A 482 17.48 -22.32 -6.46
CA GLN A 482 18.79 -22.68 -7.00
C GLN A 482 18.69 -23.30 -8.40
N ILE A 483 17.59 -24.01 -8.70
CA ILE A 483 17.43 -24.61 -10.02
C ILE A 483 17.22 -23.55 -11.10
N PHE A 484 16.58 -22.42 -10.80
CA PHE A 484 16.23 -21.40 -11.79
C PHE A 484 17.46 -20.67 -12.34
N THR A 485 18.56 -20.64 -11.57
CA THR A 485 19.81 -19.98 -11.97
C THR A 485 20.71 -20.87 -12.82
N GLN A 486 20.54 -22.21 -12.75
CA GLN A 486 21.44 -23.19 -13.35
C GLN A 486 20.88 -23.84 -14.63
N THR A 487 19.73 -23.37 -15.10
CA THR A 487 18.87 -24.11 -16.02
C THR A 487 18.79 -23.45 -17.41
N SER A 488 18.74 -24.26 -18.47
CA SER A 488 18.59 -23.78 -19.85
C SER A 488 17.20 -23.17 -20.12
N ASN A 489 17.05 -22.34 -21.16
CA ASN A 489 15.76 -21.73 -21.52
C ASN A 489 14.62 -22.76 -21.74
N SER A 490 14.93 -23.94 -22.28
CA SER A 490 13.93 -25.00 -22.51
C SER A 490 13.45 -25.61 -21.19
N GLN A 491 14.35 -25.86 -20.25
CA GLN A 491 14.03 -26.36 -18.92
C GLN A 491 13.34 -25.28 -18.06
N LEU A 492 13.70 -24.00 -18.20
CA LEU A 492 13.00 -22.89 -17.55
C LEU A 492 11.52 -22.85 -17.98
N ASN A 493 11.24 -23.09 -19.26
CA ASN A 493 9.87 -23.23 -19.73
C ASN A 493 9.17 -24.44 -19.10
N ILE A 494 9.85 -25.56 -18.84
CA ILE A 494 9.25 -26.72 -18.13
C ILE A 494 8.93 -26.37 -16.67
N LEU A 495 9.79 -25.59 -16.00
CA LEU A 495 9.54 -25.12 -14.63
C LEU A 495 8.33 -24.18 -14.58
N LEU A 496 8.31 -23.14 -15.42
CA LEU A 496 7.17 -22.22 -15.54
C LEU A 496 5.88 -22.95 -15.97
N ASN A 497 6.00 -23.83 -16.97
CA ASN A 497 5.29 -25.11 -17.11
C ASN A 497 4.46 -25.54 -15.91
N SER A 498 5.18 -26.21 -15.02
CA SER A 498 4.73 -26.82 -13.79
C SER A 498 4.09 -25.80 -12.86
N ILE A 499 4.79 -24.73 -12.50
CA ILE A 499 4.32 -23.74 -11.52
C ILE A 499 2.95 -23.17 -11.90
N CYS A 500 2.80 -22.68 -13.13
CA CYS A 500 1.51 -22.10 -13.55
C CYS A 500 0.38 -23.14 -13.62
N LYS A 501 0.70 -24.41 -13.92
CA LYS A 501 -0.30 -25.50 -13.91
C LYS A 501 -0.70 -25.83 -12.49
N THR A 502 0.25 -25.94 -11.57
CA THR A 502 0.01 -26.19 -10.14
C THR A 502 -0.84 -25.08 -9.54
N ILE A 503 -0.48 -23.81 -9.77
CA ILE A 503 -1.26 -22.65 -9.31
C ILE A 503 -2.72 -22.75 -9.77
N VAL A 504 -2.96 -22.90 -11.07
CA VAL A 504 -4.33 -22.94 -11.62
C VAL A 504 -5.06 -24.21 -11.21
N GLY A 505 -4.38 -25.36 -11.19
CA GLY A 505 -4.98 -26.66 -10.85
C GLY A 505 -5.41 -26.78 -9.40
N MET A 506 -4.67 -26.15 -8.47
CA MET A 506 -5.01 -26.16 -7.05
C MET A 506 -6.01 -25.07 -6.66
N SER A 507 -6.03 -23.95 -7.40
CA SER A 507 -6.82 -22.77 -7.04
C SER A 507 -8.16 -22.65 -7.77
N VAL A 508 -8.30 -23.28 -8.94
CA VAL A 508 -9.59 -23.40 -9.66
C VAL A 508 -10.24 -24.71 -9.24
N SER A 509 -11.26 -24.64 -8.40
CA SER A 509 -12.11 -25.78 -8.04
C SER A 509 -13.34 -25.88 -8.95
N ASP A 510 -13.72 -27.09 -9.32
CA ASP A 510 -15.01 -27.37 -9.97
C ASP A 510 -16.18 -27.28 -8.96
N SER A 511 -15.91 -27.34 -7.66
CA SER A 511 -16.89 -27.14 -6.60
C SER A 511 -16.97 -25.68 -6.18
N VAL A 512 -18.20 -25.20 -5.97
CA VAL A 512 -18.46 -23.89 -5.37
C VAL A 512 -18.00 -23.90 -3.92
N VAL A 513 -17.08 -23.00 -3.58
CA VAL A 513 -16.65 -22.76 -2.21
C VAL A 513 -17.54 -21.66 -1.62
N GLU A 514 -18.32 -21.99 -0.59
CA GLU A 514 -19.14 -21.01 0.12
C GLU A 514 -18.25 -20.03 0.91
N LYS A 515 -18.57 -18.74 0.79
CA LYS A 515 -17.83 -17.66 1.45
C LYS A 515 -18.78 -16.78 2.25
N SER A 516 -18.37 -16.43 3.45
CA SER A 516 -19.00 -15.38 4.26
C SER A 516 -18.22 -14.08 4.08
N CYS A 517 -18.89 -13.05 3.56
CA CYS A 517 -18.29 -11.75 3.32
C CYS A 517 -18.82 -10.69 4.29
N SER A 518 -17.92 -9.84 4.78
CA SER A 518 -18.22 -8.73 5.67
C SER A 518 -17.46 -7.47 5.26
N SER A 519 -17.85 -6.32 5.80
CA SER A 519 -17.08 -5.09 5.63
C SER A 519 -15.92 -5.06 6.61
N SER A 520 -14.72 -4.76 6.12
CA SER A 520 -13.51 -4.54 6.91
C SER A 520 -12.88 -3.19 6.57
N LEU A 521 -11.86 -2.78 7.34
CA LEU A 521 -11.19 -1.50 7.18
C LEU A 521 -9.70 -1.69 6.90
N TYR A 522 -9.23 -1.09 5.82
CA TYR A 522 -7.81 -0.93 5.57
C TYR A 522 -7.33 0.35 6.24
N ASN A 523 -6.31 0.22 7.11
CA ASN A 523 -5.79 1.31 7.94
C ASN A 523 -6.89 2.11 8.65
N GLY A 524 -7.97 1.46 9.09
CA GLY A 524 -9.10 2.08 9.82
C GLY A 524 -9.91 3.14 9.08
N VAL A 525 -9.59 3.41 7.82
CA VAL A 525 -10.15 4.54 7.05
C VAL A 525 -10.90 4.07 5.81
N MET A 526 -10.40 3.03 5.13
CA MET A 526 -10.93 2.63 3.83
C MET A 526 -11.70 1.31 3.95
N PRO A 527 -13.04 1.33 3.81
CA PRO A 527 -13.85 0.12 3.78
C PRO A 527 -13.51 -0.77 2.58
N TYR A 528 -13.49 -2.08 2.80
CA TYR A 528 -13.39 -3.07 1.75
C TYR A 528 -14.17 -4.33 2.11
N ALA A 529 -14.54 -5.13 1.10
CA ALA A 529 -15.17 -6.43 1.31
C ALA A 529 -14.12 -7.48 1.67
N LYS A 530 -14.25 -8.09 2.86
CA LYS A 530 -13.43 -9.23 3.29
C LYS A 530 -14.27 -10.49 3.27
N CYS A 531 -13.87 -11.46 2.45
CA CYS A 531 -14.55 -12.74 2.33
C CYS A 531 -13.69 -13.88 2.89
N VAL A 532 -14.29 -14.68 3.76
CA VAL A 532 -13.70 -15.88 4.36
C VAL A 532 -14.45 -17.13 3.91
N VAL A 533 -13.73 -18.23 3.73
CA VAL A 533 -14.29 -19.55 3.39
C VAL A 533 -15.09 -20.07 4.58
N VAL A 534 -16.29 -20.57 4.31
CA VAL A 534 -17.11 -21.26 5.32
C VAL A 534 -16.62 -22.70 5.40
N MET A 535 -16.00 -23.06 6.53
CA MET A 535 -15.67 -24.45 6.83
C MET A 535 -16.91 -25.14 7.38
N ASN A 536 -17.41 -26.16 6.68
CA ASN A 536 -18.50 -27.02 7.13
C ASN A 536 -18.06 -28.03 8.18
#